data_AF-A0A1A8NUZ7-F1
#
_entry.id   AF-A0A1A8NUZ7-F1
#
_cell.length_a   1.000
_cell.length_b   1.000
_cell.length_c   1.000
_cell.angle_alpha   90.00
_cell.angle_beta   90.00
_cell.angle_gamma   90.00
#
_symmetry.space_group_name_H-M   'P 1'
#
loop_
_entity.id
_entity.type
_entity.pdbx_description
1 polymer ?
#
loop_
_entity_poly.entity_id
_entity_poly.type
_entity_poly.pdbx_seq_one_letter_code
_entity_poly.pdbx_strand_id
1 'polypeptide(L)'
;DSISVDSIEYFFLFEQCHEMVVRGQLPACEEDLQALAALRLQSLMGDFSMHVPCPPLDELFPGHMLETRVLVSLSAAQAMPPCQVATQSCPTTQRFPTGLLAG
;
A
#
# COMPACT_ATOMS: atom_id res chain seq x y z
N ASP A 1 25.31 -22.70 -18.11
CA ASP A 1 24.70 -23.50 -17.03
C ASP A 1 23.28 -23.04 -16.77
N SER A 2 22.32 -23.95 -16.75
CA SER A 2 20.95 -23.66 -16.33
C SER A 2 20.79 -24.01 -14.86
N ILE A 3 20.48 -23.03 -14.02
CA ILE A 3 20.07 -23.29 -12.64
C ILE A 3 18.72 -24.02 -12.65
N SER A 4 18.58 -25.08 -11.86
CA SER A 4 17.28 -25.76 -11.72
C SER A 4 16.34 -24.86 -10.92
N VAL A 5 15.06 -24.82 -11.28
CA VAL A 5 14.06 -24.02 -10.55
C VAL A 5 13.83 -24.51 -9.12
N ASP A 6 14.08 -25.80 -8.86
CA ASP A 6 13.99 -26.41 -7.53
C ASP A 6 15.30 -26.32 -6.74
N SER A 7 16.31 -25.61 -7.27
CA SER A 7 17.60 -25.47 -6.61
C SER A 7 17.59 -24.38 -5.56
N ILE A 8 18.43 -24.55 -4.53
CA ILE A 8 18.60 -23.55 -3.48
C ILE A 8 19.22 -22.25 -4.04
N GLU A 9 20.05 -22.36 -5.07
CA GLU A 9 20.64 -21.24 -5.79
C GLU A 9 19.58 -20.38 -6.47
N TYR A 10 18.57 -21.01 -7.08
CA TYR A 10 17.44 -20.29 -7.67
C TYR A 10 16.65 -19.54 -6.60
N PHE A 11 16.39 -20.17 -5.45
CA PHE A 11 15.72 -19.53 -4.32
C PHE A 11 16.49 -18.29 -3.84
N PHE A 12 17.80 -18.39 -3.64
CA PHE A 12 18.61 -17.23 -3.23
C PHE A 12 18.63 -16.12 -4.29
N LEU A 13 18.70 -16.47 -5.57
CA LEU A 13 18.63 -15.46 -6.64
C LEU A 13 17.30 -14.71 -6.63
N PHE A 14 16.19 -15.41 -6.39
CA PHE A 14 14.88 -14.79 -6.21
C PHE A 14 14.87 -13.84 -5.02
N GLU A 15 15.34 -14.28 -3.84
CA GLU A 15 15.40 -13.43 -2.63
C GLU A 15 16.26 -12.16 -2.85
N GLN A 16 17.42 -12.31 -3.48
CA GLN A 16 18.30 -11.18 -3.78
C GLN A 16 17.67 -10.23 -4.79
N CYS A 17 17.01 -10.74 -5.83
CA CYS A 17 16.30 -9.93 -6.80
C CYS A 17 15.16 -9.13 -6.13
N HIS A 18 14.36 -9.80 -5.30
CA HIS A 18 13.28 -9.19 -4.54
C HIS A 18 13.79 -8.05 -3.65
N GLU A 19 14.87 -8.28 -2.89
CA GLU A 19 15.48 -7.25 -2.03
C GLU A 19 15.92 -6.02 -2.82
N MET A 20 16.60 -6.23 -3.95
CA MET A 20 17.08 -5.15 -4.80
C MET A 20 15.92 -4.35 -5.39
N VAL A 21 14.84 -5.01 -5.79
CA VAL A 21 13.63 -4.34 -6.32
C VAL A 21 12.96 -3.50 -5.24
N VAL A 22 12.66 -4.07 -4.07
CA VAL A 22 11.99 -3.35 -2.98
C VAL A 22 12.80 -2.14 -2.50
N ARG A 23 14.14 -2.24 -2.50
CA ARG A 23 15.03 -1.11 -2.21
C ARG A 23 15.19 -0.10 -3.35
N GLY A 24 14.59 -0.35 -4.51
CA GLY A 24 14.67 0.52 -5.68
C GLY A 24 16.02 0.49 -6.41
N GLN A 25 16.81 -0.56 -6.22
CA GLN A 25 18.11 -0.76 -6.89
C GLN A 25 17.94 -1.41 -8.27
N LEU A 26 16.91 -2.23 -8.45
CA LEU A 26 16.55 -2.82 -9.74
C LEU A 26 15.24 -2.18 -10.26
N PRO A 27 15.25 -1.53 -11.44
CA PRO A 27 14.03 -0.98 -12.03
C PRO A 27 13.11 -2.10 -12.51
N ALA A 28 11.80 -1.92 -12.30
CA ALA A 28 10.75 -2.81 -12.78
C ALA A 28 9.50 -1.99 -13.14
N CYS A 29 8.74 -2.45 -14.12
CA CYS A 29 7.45 -1.86 -14.48
C CYS A 29 6.37 -2.23 -13.46
N GLU A 30 5.23 -1.53 -13.46
CA GLU A 30 4.13 -1.83 -12.52
C GLU A 30 3.62 -3.27 -12.65
N GLU A 31 3.47 -3.76 -13.89
CA GLU A 31 3.05 -5.15 -14.17
C GLU A 31 4.03 -6.16 -13.56
N ASP A 32 5.34 -5.96 -13.79
CA ASP A 32 6.38 -6.83 -13.24
C ASP A 32 6.40 -6.79 -11.71
N LEU A 33 6.22 -5.60 -11.11
CA LEU A 33 6.15 -5.45 -9.65
C LEU A 33 4.95 -6.20 -9.07
N GLN A 34 3.79 -6.15 -9.73
CA GLN A 34 2.61 -6.91 -9.31
C GLN A 34 2.83 -8.41 -9.42
N ALA A 35 3.45 -8.88 -10.51
CA ALA A 35 3.79 -10.28 -10.70
C ALA A 35 4.80 -10.77 -9.65
N LEU A 36 5.85 -9.98 -9.37
CA LEU A 36 6.84 -10.28 -8.34
C LEU A 36 6.23 -10.32 -6.94
N ALA A 37 5.36 -9.37 -6.61
CA ALA A 37 4.64 -9.37 -5.34
C ALA A 37 3.73 -10.60 -5.19
N ALA A 38 3.03 -11.00 -6.27
CA ALA A 38 2.20 -12.21 -6.26
C ALA A 38 3.05 -13.48 -6.06
N LEU A 39 4.18 -13.59 -6.76
CA LEU A 39 5.13 -14.70 -6.57
C LEU A 39 5.70 -14.72 -5.14
N ARG A 40 6.00 -13.54 -4.57
CA ARG A 40 6.47 -13.41 -3.20
C ARG A 40 5.42 -13.90 -2.20
N LEU A 41 4.18 -13.45 -2.35
CA LEU A 41 3.05 -13.89 -1.52
C LEU A 41 2.85 -15.41 -1.63
N GLN A 42 2.89 -15.96 -2.84
CA GLN A 42 2.80 -17.40 -3.08
C GLN A 42 3.94 -18.17 -2.40
N SER A 43 5.17 -17.64 -2.39
CA SER A 43 6.31 -18.28 -1.72
C SER A 43 6.20 -18.29 -0.20
N LEU A 44 5.58 -17.26 0.39
CA LEU A 44 5.46 -17.09 1.84
C LEU A 44 4.23 -17.80 2.41
N MET A 45 3.12 -17.72 1.70
CA MET A 45 1.80 -18.13 2.19
C MET A 45 1.35 -19.47 1.60
N GLY A 46 1.95 -19.90 0.49
CA GLY A 46 1.43 -21.01 -0.30
C GLY A 46 0.09 -20.62 -0.93
N ASP A 47 -0.91 -21.49 -0.83
CA ASP A 47 -2.24 -21.23 -1.38
C ASP A 47 -2.91 -20.03 -0.73
N PHE A 48 -3.52 -19.17 -1.54
CA PHE A 48 -4.19 -17.98 -1.06
C PHE A 48 -5.39 -18.33 -0.16
N SER A 49 -5.45 -17.69 1.00
CA SER A 49 -6.58 -17.77 1.94
C SER A 49 -6.86 -16.40 2.54
N MET A 50 -8.14 -16.04 2.64
CA MET A 50 -8.57 -14.76 3.23
C MET A 50 -8.29 -14.66 4.73
N HIS A 51 -7.91 -15.77 5.39
CA HIS A 51 -7.63 -15.82 6.82
C HIS A 51 -6.16 -15.54 7.17
N VAL A 52 -5.25 -15.54 6.18
CA VAL A 52 -3.83 -15.30 6.43
C VAL A 52 -3.56 -13.80 6.24
N PRO A 53 -2.98 -13.11 7.24
CA PRO A 53 -2.65 -11.70 7.10
C PRO A 53 -1.63 -11.51 5.97
N CYS A 54 -1.88 -10.51 5.12
CA CYS A 54 -0.92 -10.08 4.12
C CYS A 54 0.24 -9.35 4.81
N PRO A 55 1.50 -9.56 4.40
CA PRO A 55 2.61 -8.74 4.87
C PRO A 55 2.43 -7.26 4.50
N PRO A 56 3.15 -6.35 5.18
CA PRO A 56 3.19 -4.94 4.83
C PRO A 56 3.55 -4.72 3.35
N LEU A 57 2.90 -3.74 2.71
CA LEU A 57 3.12 -3.48 1.29
C LEU A 57 4.55 -3.00 0.99
N ASP A 58 5.21 -2.35 1.94
CA ASP A 58 6.60 -1.90 1.85
C ASP A 58 7.62 -3.06 1.84
N GLU A 59 7.20 -4.28 2.23
CA GLU A 59 8.00 -5.50 2.05
C GLU A 59 7.85 -6.12 0.66
N LEU A 60 6.81 -5.72 -0.09
CA LEU A 60 6.48 -6.27 -1.42
C LEU A 60 6.81 -5.31 -2.56
N PHE A 61 6.82 -4.01 -2.29
CA PHE A 61 6.89 -2.97 -3.29
C PHE A 61 7.90 -1.87 -2.92
N PRO A 62 8.49 -1.21 -3.93
CA PRO A 62 9.30 -0.02 -3.68
C PRO A 62 8.47 1.09 -3.02
N GLY A 63 8.98 1.68 -1.94
CA GLY A 63 8.27 2.72 -1.18
C GLY A 63 7.78 3.89 -2.04
N HIS A 64 8.61 4.36 -2.98
CA HIS A 64 8.23 5.47 -3.87
C HIS A 64 6.99 5.17 -4.73
N MET A 65 6.78 3.90 -5.10
CA MET A 65 5.61 3.48 -5.86
C MET A 65 4.36 3.50 -4.97
N LEU A 66 4.48 3.04 -3.72
CA LEU A 66 3.38 3.08 -2.75
C LEU A 66 2.94 4.53 -2.48
N GLU A 67 3.89 5.42 -2.22
CA GLU A 67 3.62 6.85 -2.01
C GLU A 67 2.90 7.47 -3.22
N THR A 68 3.37 7.16 -4.43
CA THR A 68 2.74 7.63 -5.68
C THR A 68 1.30 7.13 -5.78
N ARG A 69 1.05 5.85 -5.46
CA ARG A 69 -0.29 5.25 -5.51
C ARG A 69 -1.23 5.83 -4.45
N VAL A 70 -0.73 6.13 -3.26
CA VAL A 70 -1.50 6.83 -2.23
C VAL A 70 -1.90 8.21 -2.72
N LEU A 71 -0.97 8.98 -3.29
CA LEU A 71 -1.26 10.32 -3.81
C LEU A 71 -2.28 10.31 -4.97
N VAL A 72 -2.16 9.35 -5.90
CA VAL A 72 -3.12 9.15 -6.99
C VAL A 72 -4.50 8.79 -6.44
N SER A 73 -4.56 7.94 -5.41
CA SER A 73 -5.83 7.53 -4.80
C SER A 73 -6.53 8.70 -4.08
N LEU A 74 -5.76 9.54 -3.38
CA LEU A 74 -6.27 10.74 -2.72
C LEU A 74 -6.78 11.79 -3.71
N SER A 75 -6.08 11.98 -4.83
CA SER A 75 -6.51 12.93 -5.88
C SER A 75 -7.75 12.43 -6.62
N ALA A 76 -7.87 11.13 -6.89
CA ALA A 76 -9.07 10.54 -7.48
C ALA A 76 -10.32 10.70 -6.58
N ALA A 77 -10.15 10.59 -5.26
CA ALA A 77 -11.26 10.80 -4.31
C ALA A 77 -11.80 12.24 -4.33
N GLN A 78 -10.96 13.24 -4.65
CA GLN A 78 -11.36 14.65 -4.75
C GLN A 78 -12.09 14.98 -6.06
N ALA A 79 -11.99 14.11 -7.08
CA ALA A 79 -12.70 14.26 -8.35
C ALA A 79 -14.15 13.75 -8.30
N MET A 80 -14.59 13.19 -7.18
CA MET A 80 -15.99 12.78 -6.96
C MET A 80 -16.85 14.04 -6.69
N PRO A 81 -17.98 14.24 -7.39
CA PRO A 81 -18.84 15.40 -7.15
C PRO A 81 -19.42 15.34 -5.72
N PRO A 82 -19.65 16.50 -5.06
CA PRO A 82 -20.16 16.52 -3.70
C PRO A 82 -21.53 15.85 -3.66
N CYS A 83 -21.66 14.78 -2.86
CA CYS A 83 -22.96 14.27 -2.46
C CYS A 83 -23.73 15.42 -1.83
N GLN A 84 -24.82 15.84 -2.47
CA GLN A 84 -25.70 16.89 -1.98
C GLN A 84 -26.40 16.40 -0.71
N VAL A 85 -25.82 16.69 0.45
CA VAL A 85 -26.55 16.64 1.72
C VAL A 85 -27.49 17.85 1.70
N ALA A 86 -28.69 17.63 1.17
CA ALA A 86 -29.75 18.62 1.12
C ALA A 86 -30.18 18.98 2.55
N THR A 87 -29.82 20.20 2.95
CA THR A 87 -30.56 21.14 3.79
C THR A 87 -31.73 20.57 4.63
N GLN A 88 -31.55 20.50 5.95
CA GLN A 88 -32.62 20.84 6.88
C GLN A 88 -32.10 21.82 7.94
N SER A 89 -32.83 22.91 8.04
CA SER A 89 -32.45 24.19 8.58
C SER A 89 -32.87 24.39 10.04
N CYS A 90 -32.06 25.19 10.74
CA CYS A 90 -32.41 26.13 11.83
C CYS A 90 -32.56 25.61 13.28
N PRO A 91 -32.36 26.46 14.32
CA PRO A 91 -31.78 27.81 14.33
C PRO A 91 -30.77 28.12 15.48
N THR A 92 -30.01 29.21 15.26
CA THR A 92 -29.70 30.30 16.21
C THR A 92 -29.05 29.98 17.57
N THR A 93 -27.80 30.46 17.67
CA THR A 93 -27.19 31.23 18.78
C THR A 93 -27.24 30.61 20.19
N GLN A 94 -26.07 30.28 20.74
CA GLN A 94 -25.61 30.95 21.97
C GLN A 94 -24.08 30.89 22.09
N ARG A 95 -23.53 32.10 22.19
CA ARG A 95 -22.16 32.47 22.50
C ARG A 95 -21.89 32.21 23.99
N PHE A 96 -20.80 31.53 24.34
CA PHE A 96 -20.27 31.56 25.71
C PHE A 96 -18.76 31.90 25.70
N PRO A 97 -18.29 32.82 26.57
CA PRO A 97 -16.94 33.33 26.54
C PRO A 97 -15.97 32.51 27.40
N THR A 98 -14.71 32.74 27.08
CA THR A 98 -13.44 32.32 27.65
C THR A 98 -13.31 32.39 29.18
N GLY A 99 -12.77 31.32 29.77
CA GLY A 99 -11.74 31.36 30.81
C GLY A 99 -12.20 31.28 32.27
N LEU A 100 -11.63 30.34 33.05
CA LEU A 100 -10.91 30.64 34.31
C LEU A 100 -10.25 29.39 34.93
N LEU A 101 -9.00 29.60 35.39
CA LEU A 101 -8.22 28.94 36.46
C LEU A 101 -7.79 27.47 36.27
N ALA A 102 -6.49 27.16 36.17
CA ALA A 102 -5.41 27.33 37.16
C ALA A 102 -5.60 26.47 38.41
N GLY A 103 -4.72 25.48 38.54
CA GLY A 103 -4.43 24.65 39.71
C GLY A 103 -3.06 24.06 39.54
#